data_AF-A0AA35YS20-F1
#
_entry.id   AF-A0AA35YS20-F1
#
_cell.length_a   1.000
_cell.length_b   1.000
_cell.length_c   1.000
_cell.angle_alpha   90.00
_cell.angle_beta   90.00
_cell.angle_gamma   90.00
#
_symmetry.space_group_name_H-M   'P 1'
#
loop_
_entity.id
_entity.type
_entity.pdbx_description
1 polymer ?
#
loop_
_entity_poly.entity_id
_entity_poly.type
_entity_poly.pdbx_seq_one_letter_code
_entity_poly.pdbx_strand_id
1 'polypeptide(L)'
;MRDSSLEILDHTVVRNSGYSSEVGRSDADFGFAFNDSKFSDRLLCIEIVSEPLGFTPDGEGSISLATWDPNRKRRREDITRENVFTAIDIAAGYSDEQSLNHPDHFLNDNGMNNENQDEEESHSPLVTRVKTIHISSPILAAKSIFFYKLFSNGMKESEQHNVNLRINASEEAAFMELLNFIYSNTLTSNSAPALLDVLMAADKFEVSSCMRHCSSLLRNLPMTTESALLYLNLPSSVSMAEAVKPLTDAAKQFLIVRYKDITKSQDEILNLPLSGFKAILSSDNLQVPCEDAIYDFVLKWARIHYPKMEERREILTTRLAKCIRFPYMTCKKLRKVMTCDDFDPKFAQKVVLEALFFKAESESETPDKNPNLPRAYKIRPVKVIGFNLTRQQCIVYVDLKREECVSLVPSGTIYTEVFHLGGKGFILAARVMDQQNLGHCFGLFLATQEKMLGSFAVDYEFGARSKPNEEYVSKYKGTYDFIGARSNAVGCKNLFGIPWNSFIAEESVYFINGVVHLRAQLTIRQSK
;
A
#
# COMPACT_ATOMS: atom_id res chain seq x y z
N MET A 1 -19.33 -4.56 -63.82
CA MET A 1 -18.66 -3.61 -64.73
C MET A 1 -18.00 -2.54 -63.87
N ARG A 2 -16.66 -2.50 -63.94
CA ARG A 2 -15.71 -1.39 -63.70
C ARG A 2 -15.84 -0.46 -62.48
N ASP A 3 -14.77 -0.50 -61.69
CA ASP A 3 -14.00 0.59 -61.05
C ASP A 3 -14.47 2.04 -61.27
N SER A 4 -14.45 2.85 -60.20
CA SER A 4 -13.35 3.81 -59.95
C SER A 4 -13.51 4.56 -58.62
N SER A 5 -12.35 4.76 -57.99
CA SER A 5 -11.97 5.40 -56.72
C SER A 5 -12.47 6.82 -56.44
N LEU A 6 -12.52 7.16 -55.13
CA LEU A 6 -12.10 8.46 -54.58
C LEU A 6 -11.77 8.32 -53.08
N GLU A 7 -10.48 8.50 -52.76
CA GLU A 7 -9.89 8.69 -51.42
C GLU A 7 -10.05 10.16 -50.94
N ILE A 8 -9.52 10.44 -49.74
CA ILE A 8 -9.18 11.74 -49.10
C ILE A 8 -10.26 12.16 -48.04
N LEU A 9 -10.01 12.38 -46.73
CA LEU A 9 -8.86 12.95 -46.00
C LEU A 9 -8.87 12.52 -44.50
N ASP A 10 -7.66 12.43 -43.93
CA ASP A 10 -7.27 12.09 -42.55
C ASP A 10 -7.09 13.36 -41.66
N HIS A 11 -6.80 13.15 -40.35
CA HIS A 11 -6.34 14.08 -39.30
C HIS A 11 -7.42 14.86 -38.49
N THR A 12 -7.45 14.79 -37.15
CA THR A 12 -6.38 15.24 -36.24
C THR A 12 -6.65 14.76 -34.80
N VAL A 13 -5.66 14.11 -34.18
CA VAL A 13 -5.54 13.95 -32.72
C VAL A 13 -4.85 15.18 -32.17
N VAL A 14 -5.53 15.91 -31.29
CA VAL A 14 -5.00 17.11 -30.63
C VAL A 14 -3.97 16.69 -29.58
N ARG A 15 -2.72 16.97 -29.92
CA ARG A 15 -1.51 16.92 -29.10
C ARG A 15 -1.50 18.19 -28.24
N ASN A 16 -1.54 18.08 -26.92
CA ASN A 16 -1.27 19.20 -26.03
C ASN A 16 0.14 19.05 -25.44
N SER A 17 1.03 19.89 -25.96
CA SER A 17 2.41 20.10 -25.54
C SER A 17 2.48 21.17 -24.44
N GLY A 18 3.29 20.92 -23.42
CA GLY A 18 3.63 21.89 -22.38
C GLY A 18 4.90 21.52 -21.63
N TYR A 19 6.04 21.74 -22.31
CA TYR A 19 7.39 22.03 -21.80
C TYR A 19 7.84 21.47 -20.43
N SER A 20 8.75 20.50 -20.47
CA SER A 20 10.03 20.63 -19.75
C SER A 20 11.14 20.01 -20.59
N SER A 21 12.26 20.71 -20.65
CA SER A 21 13.28 20.62 -21.69
C SER A 21 14.34 19.59 -21.36
N GLU A 22 14.32 18.43 -22.03
CA GLU A 22 15.52 17.62 -22.20
C GLU A 22 15.81 17.49 -23.70
N VAL A 23 16.85 18.19 -24.13
CA VAL A 23 17.38 18.19 -25.48
C VAL A 23 17.85 16.77 -25.80
N GLY A 24 17.33 16.21 -26.90
CA GLY A 24 17.65 14.87 -27.37
C GLY A 24 19.15 14.67 -27.59
N ARG A 25 19.77 13.88 -26.72
CA ARG A 25 20.91 13.05 -27.11
C ARG A 25 20.34 11.82 -27.78
N SER A 26 20.66 11.60 -29.05
CA SER A 26 20.44 10.30 -29.67
C SER A 26 21.10 9.23 -28.80
N ASP A 27 20.35 8.19 -28.40
CA ASP A 27 20.94 6.96 -27.87
C ASP A 27 21.74 6.32 -29.00
N ALA A 28 22.97 6.77 -29.20
CA ALA A 28 23.86 6.24 -30.21
C ALA A 28 24.25 4.81 -29.81
N ASP A 29 24.10 3.89 -30.77
CA ASP A 29 24.53 2.51 -30.65
C ASP A 29 26.04 2.42 -30.95
N PHE A 30 26.80 2.06 -29.92
CA PHE A 30 28.23 1.82 -29.94
C PHE A 30 28.55 0.34 -29.76
N GLY A 31 27.62 -0.58 -30.03
CA GLY A 31 27.85 -2.02 -29.90
C GLY A 31 29.10 -2.52 -30.64
N PHE A 32 29.44 -1.89 -31.77
CA PHE A 32 30.66 -2.20 -32.53
C PHE A 32 31.97 -1.90 -31.77
N ALA A 33 31.95 -1.02 -30.77
CA ALA A 33 33.12 -0.63 -29.98
C ALA A 33 33.27 -1.46 -28.69
N PHE A 34 32.31 -2.35 -28.39
CA PHE A 34 32.36 -3.14 -27.17
C PHE A 34 33.51 -4.15 -27.22
N ASN A 35 34.44 -4.03 -26.25
CA ASN A 35 35.64 -4.87 -26.16
C ASN A 35 36.51 -4.88 -27.43
N ASP A 36 36.56 -3.76 -28.18
CA ASP A 36 37.40 -3.60 -29.36
C ASP A 36 38.61 -2.70 -29.06
N SER A 37 39.81 -3.18 -29.35
CA SER A 37 41.05 -2.48 -29.07
C SER A 37 41.26 -1.20 -29.89
N LYS A 38 40.61 -1.07 -31.05
CA LYS A 38 40.70 0.11 -31.91
C LYS A 38 39.83 1.26 -31.42
N PHE A 39 38.81 0.97 -30.62
CA PHE A 39 37.85 1.95 -30.12
C PHE A 39 37.94 2.14 -28.59
N SER A 40 38.95 1.55 -27.96
CA SER A 40 39.23 1.69 -26.52
C SER A 40 40.38 2.65 -26.26
N ASP A 41 40.25 3.47 -25.22
CA ASP A 41 41.33 4.28 -24.65
C ASP A 41 41.89 3.69 -23.34
N ARG A 42 41.23 2.66 -22.77
CA ARG A 42 41.63 1.99 -21.53
C ARG A 42 41.33 0.48 -21.54
N LEU A 43 42.00 -0.23 -20.64
CA LEU A 43 41.70 -1.60 -20.25
C LEU A 43 41.02 -1.61 -18.88
N LEU A 44 39.84 -2.21 -18.78
CA LEU A 44 39.19 -2.48 -17.51
C LEU A 44 39.54 -3.90 -17.05
N CYS A 45 40.27 -3.98 -15.95
CA CYS A 45 40.61 -5.21 -15.25
C CYS A 45 39.56 -5.46 -14.16
N ILE A 46 38.71 -6.44 -14.40
CA ILE A 46 37.63 -6.84 -13.49
C ILE A 46 38.16 -7.95 -12.58
N GLU A 47 38.47 -7.61 -11.33
CA GLU A 47 38.84 -8.56 -10.29
C GLU A 47 37.58 -9.20 -9.71
N ILE A 48 37.44 -10.51 -9.92
CA ILE A 48 36.26 -11.24 -9.48
C ILE A 48 36.60 -12.07 -8.26
N VAL A 49 35.81 -11.86 -7.21
CA VAL A 49 36.09 -12.33 -5.88
C VAL A 49 34.97 -13.23 -5.39
N SER A 50 35.34 -14.33 -4.73
CA SER A 50 34.40 -15.21 -4.05
C SER A 50 34.32 -14.80 -2.58
N GLU A 51 33.12 -14.62 -2.04
CA GLU A 51 32.95 -14.45 -0.60
C GLU A 51 33.36 -15.75 0.12
N PRO A 52 34.15 -15.69 1.22
CA PRO A 52 34.40 -16.86 2.03
C PRO A 52 33.09 -17.34 2.67
N LEU A 53 32.87 -18.66 2.67
CA LEU A 53 31.71 -19.29 3.29
C LEU A 53 31.71 -18.98 4.81
N GLY A 54 30.94 -17.98 5.25
CA GLY A 54 30.69 -17.76 6.68
C GLY A 54 30.66 -16.31 7.21
N PHE A 55 30.72 -15.26 6.38
CA PHE A 55 30.76 -13.87 6.89
C PHE A 55 29.39 -13.19 6.88
N THR A 56 28.89 -12.78 8.05
CA THR A 56 27.85 -11.74 8.19
C THR A 56 28.56 -10.40 8.37
N PRO A 57 28.40 -9.41 7.48
CA PRO A 57 29.06 -8.13 7.65
C PRO A 57 28.31 -7.30 8.71
N ASP A 58 28.84 -7.29 9.92
CA ASP A 58 28.57 -6.22 10.88
C ASP A 58 29.35 -4.97 10.41
N GLY A 59 28.64 -3.86 10.19
CA GLY A 59 29.24 -2.53 10.03
C GLY A 59 29.24 -1.96 8.61
N GLU A 60 28.48 -0.87 8.47
CA GLU A 60 28.42 0.15 7.41
C GLU A 60 29.42 0.08 6.24
N GLY A 61 28.89 0.00 5.00
CA GLY A 61 29.53 0.62 3.83
C GLY A 61 29.43 -0.11 2.49
N SER A 62 29.16 -1.42 2.45
CA SER A 62 29.12 -2.19 1.20
C SER A 62 27.82 -2.98 1.06
N ILE A 63 26.94 -2.54 0.16
CA ILE A 63 25.77 -3.33 -0.25
C ILE A 63 26.25 -4.29 -1.35
N SER A 64 26.61 -5.51 -0.96
CA SER A 64 26.91 -6.64 -1.88
C SER A 64 25.59 -7.13 -2.51
N LEU A 65 25.54 -7.35 -3.84
CA LEU A 65 24.37 -7.98 -4.50
C LEU A 65 23.98 -9.31 -3.84
N ALA A 66 24.94 -10.03 -3.24
CA ALA A 66 24.70 -11.32 -2.59
C ALA A 66 23.82 -11.23 -1.33
N THR A 67 23.65 -10.03 -0.75
CA THR A 67 22.80 -9.83 0.44
C THR A 67 21.31 -9.70 0.11
N TRP A 68 20.97 -9.44 -1.15
CA TRP A 68 19.61 -9.43 -1.64
C TRP A 68 19.15 -10.88 -1.89
N ASP A 69 18.70 -11.57 -0.84
CA ASP A 69 18.00 -12.85 -0.95
C ASP A 69 16.48 -12.61 -1.05
N PRO A 70 15.85 -12.86 -2.22
CA PRO A 70 14.41 -12.82 -2.45
C PRO A 70 13.55 -13.55 -1.39
N ASN A 71 14.10 -14.60 -0.78
CA ASN A 71 13.40 -15.50 0.13
C ASN A 71 13.67 -15.18 1.62
N ARG A 72 14.54 -14.21 1.93
CA ARG A 72 14.85 -13.85 3.31
C ARG A 72 13.68 -13.06 3.91
N LYS A 73 12.98 -13.65 4.87
CA LYS A 73 12.02 -12.93 5.73
C LYS A 73 12.79 -11.82 6.45
N ARG A 74 12.56 -10.55 6.05
CA ARG A 74 13.21 -9.38 6.66
C ARG A 74 13.14 -9.45 8.20
N ARG A 75 14.30 -9.58 8.84
CA ARG A 75 14.51 -9.23 10.24
C ARG A 75 15.61 -8.17 10.34
N ARG A 76 15.24 -7.10 11.05
CA ARG A 76 16.04 -6.18 11.88
C ARG A 76 16.95 -5.08 11.31
N GLU A 77 17.44 -5.08 10.07
CA GLU A 77 18.50 -4.08 9.72
C GLU A 77 18.08 -2.85 8.89
N ASP A 78 16.90 -2.82 8.25
CA ASP A 78 16.49 -1.69 7.37
C ASP A 78 15.70 -0.56 8.08
N ILE A 79 15.54 -0.62 9.40
CA ILE A 79 14.60 0.24 10.16
C ILE A 79 15.09 1.70 10.28
N THR A 80 16.40 1.94 10.22
CA THR A 80 16.98 3.24 10.58
C THR A 80 16.91 4.32 9.50
N ARG A 81 16.79 3.98 8.21
CA ARG A 81 16.85 4.99 7.12
C ARG A 81 15.52 5.65 6.75
N GLU A 82 14.38 5.10 7.17
CA GLU A 82 13.07 5.69 6.85
C GLU A 82 12.62 6.80 7.82
N ASN A 83 13.34 7.01 8.93
CA ASN A 83 12.95 7.97 9.98
C ASN A 83 13.35 9.43 9.69
N VAL A 84 14.00 9.73 8.56
CA VAL A 84 14.58 11.08 8.32
C VAL A 84 13.57 12.08 7.71
N PHE A 85 12.40 11.65 7.23
CA PHE A 85 11.47 12.53 6.50
C PHE A 85 10.25 13.06 7.28
N THR A 86 10.25 13.05 8.62
CA THR A 86 9.13 13.61 9.42
C THR A 86 9.53 14.58 10.52
N ALA A 87 10.60 15.36 10.34
CA ALA A 87 10.92 16.47 11.23
C ALA A 87 10.88 17.80 10.47
N ILE A 88 9.73 18.48 10.51
CA ILE A 88 9.62 19.92 10.29
C ILE A 88 9.02 20.52 11.57
N ASP A 89 9.78 21.45 12.14
CA ASP A 89 9.47 22.52 13.09
C ASP A 89 8.91 22.20 14.48
N ILE A 90 9.81 22.18 15.47
CA ILE A 90 9.66 22.99 16.70
C ILE A 90 11.04 23.59 17.03
N ALA A 91 11.22 24.87 16.69
CA ALA A 91 12.31 25.70 17.19
C ALA A 91 11.92 26.27 18.56
N ALA A 92 12.76 26.07 19.58
CA ALA A 92 12.90 26.97 20.72
C ALA A 92 14.27 26.74 21.38
N GLY A 93 14.96 27.85 21.66
CA GLY A 93 16.37 27.96 22.06
C GLY A 93 16.81 27.10 23.24
N TYR A 94 18.11 26.84 23.33
CA TYR A 94 19.02 27.55 24.24
C TYR A 94 20.47 27.27 23.86
N SER A 95 21.26 28.34 23.92
CA SER A 95 22.71 28.42 23.75
C SER A 95 23.44 27.74 24.92
N ASP A 96 24.60 27.14 24.69
CA ASP A 96 25.90 27.71 25.08
C ASP A 96 27.07 26.74 24.86
N GLU A 97 28.17 27.35 24.43
CA GLU A 97 29.50 26.79 24.23
C GLU A 97 30.14 26.34 25.56
N GLN A 98 31.04 25.35 25.52
CA GLN A 98 32.47 25.56 25.84
C GLN A 98 33.27 24.26 25.85
N SER A 99 34.35 24.29 25.07
CA SER A 99 35.55 23.46 25.15
C SER A 99 36.25 23.58 26.51
N LEU A 100 37.00 22.53 26.93
CA LEU A 100 38.44 22.60 27.27
C LEU A 100 38.98 21.28 27.85
N ASN A 101 39.99 20.76 27.17
CA ASN A 101 41.27 20.20 27.64
C ASN A 101 41.38 19.15 28.77
N HIS A 102 42.06 18.06 28.39
CA HIS A 102 42.93 17.14 29.14
C HIS A 102 43.90 17.84 30.12
N PRO A 103 44.50 17.15 31.13
CA PRO A 103 45.64 16.25 30.85
C PRO A 103 45.81 15.02 31.77
N ASP A 104 46.79 14.20 31.35
CA ASP A 104 47.26 12.90 31.82
C ASP A 104 47.59 12.72 33.31
N HIS A 105 47.50 11.46 33.78
CA HIS A 105 48.54 10.89 34.66
C HIS A 105 48.57 9.35 34.61
N PHE A 106 49.76 8.82 34.35
CA PHE A 106 50.17 7.41 34.38
C PHE A 106 50.05 6.77 35.78
N LEU A 107 49.82 5.45 35.87
CA LEU A 107 50.68 4.48 36.57
C LEU A 107 50.23 3.02 36.33
N ASN A 108 51.08 2.30 35.59
CA ASN A 108 51.57 0.92 35.78
C ASN A 108 50.91 -0.01 36.83
N ASP A 109 50.46 -1.20 36.40
CA ASP A 109 50.71 -2.45 37.14
C ASP A 109 50.73 -3.67 36.19
N ASN A 110 51.64 -4.59 36.51
CA ASN A 110 52.02 -5.79 35.78
C ASN A 110 51.07 -6.96 36.08
N GLY A 111 50.75 -7.75 35.06
CA GLY A 111 50.12 -9.07 35.23
C GLY A 111 50.46 -9.99 34.06
N MET A 112 51.38 -10.93 34.29
CA MET A 112 51.84 -11.96 33.37
C MET A 112 50.77 -13.02 33.06
N ASN A 113 50.95 -13.69 31.91
CA ASN A 113 50.46 -15.01 31.48
C ASN A 113 49.06 -15.09 30.83
N ASN A 114 49.04 -15.32 29.52
CA ASN A 114 49.03 -16.68 28.97
C ASN A 114 49.16 -16.68 27.44
N GLU A 115 49.94 -17.65 26.97
CA GLU A 115 50.05 -18.06 25.58
C GLU A 115 48.67 -18.39 25.01
N ASN A 116 48.33 -17.76 23.89
CA ASN A 116 47.50 -18.33 22.84
C ASN A 116 48.02 -17.74 21.52
N GLN A 117 48.82 -18.54 20.83
CA GLN A 117 49.04 -18.38 19.39
C GLN A 117 47.74 -18.78 18.70
N ASP A 118 46.83 -17.83 18.55
CA ASP A 118 45.82 -17.90 17.50
C ASP A 118 46.36 -17.08 16.34
N GLU A 119 46.84 -17.78 15.32
CA GLU A 119 47.10 -17.22 14.01
C GLU A 119 45.81 -16.53 13.54
N GLU A 120 45.79 -15.20 13.51
CA GLU A 120 44.84 -14.45 12.71
C GLU A 120 45.09 -14.86 11.25
N GLU A 121 44.41 -15.91 10.78
CA GLU A 121 44.20 -16.14 9.36
C GLU A 121 43.51 -14.89 8.80
N SER A 122 44.34 -14.00 8.26
CA SER A 122 43.93 -12.95 7.34
C SER A 122 43.27 -13.63 6.15
N HIS A 123 41.98 -13.92 6.26
CA HIS A 123 41.14 -14.35 5.15
C HIS A 123 40.89 -13.13 4.26
N SER A 124 41.96 -12.65 3.63
CA SER A 124 41.87 -11.72 2.52
C SER A 124 40.99 -12.37 1.44
N PRO A 125 39.95 -11.70 0.95
CA PRO A 125 39.02 -12.33 0.03
C PRO A 125 39.75 -12.73 -1.25
N LEU A 126 39.78 -14.04 -1.52
CA LEU A 126 40.61 -14.65 -2.56
C LEU A 126 40.15 -14.17 -3.95
N VAL A 127 41.00 -13.40 -4.63
CA VAL A 127 40.78 -13.05 -6.05
C VAL A 127 40.79 -14.36 -6.84
N THR A 128 39.61 -14.76 -7.30
CA THR A 128 39.41 -16.09 -7.88
C THR A 128 39.71 -16.07 -9.38
N ARG A 129 39.45 -14.94 -10.05
CA ARG A 129 39.69 -14.75 -11.49
C ARG A 129 39.74 -13.25 -11.83
N VAL A 130 40.54 -12.90 -12.84
CA VAL A 130 40.60 -11.53 -13.39
C VAL A 130 40.18 -11.58 -14.84
N LYS A 131 39.27 -10.68 -15.24
CA LYS A 131 38.78 -10.55 -16.60
C LYS A 131 39.13 -9.18 -17.14
N THR A 132 39.81 -9.11 -18.28
CA THR A 132 40.22 -7.84 -18.88
C THR A 132 39.36 -7.55 -20.10
N ILE A 133 38.87 -6.33 -20.22
CA ILE A 133 38.11 -5.87 -21.39
C ILE A 133 38.59 -4.50 -21.87
N HIS A 134 38.52 -4.29 -23.18
CA HIS A 134 38.77 -3.01 -23.82
C HIS A 134 37.57 -2.08 -23.64
N ILE A 135 37.81 -0.87 -23.12
CA ILE A 135 36.74 0.10 -22.85
C ILE A 135 37.07 1.49 -23.37
N SER A 136 36.01 2.22 -23.74
CA SER A 136 35.99 3.64 -24.04
C SER A 136 35.48 4.43 -22.83
N SER A 137 36.38 5.16 -22.17
CA SER A 137 36.06 6.01 -21.01
C SER A 137 34.97 7.04 -21.32
N PRO A 138 34.99 7.75 -22.48
CA PRO A 138 33.94 8.71 -22.82
C PRO A 138 32.55 8.08 -22.94
N ILE A 139 32.44 6.86 -23.48
CA ILE A 139 31.16 6.15 -23.63
C ILE A 139 30.61 5.77 -22.25
N LEU A 140 31.44 5.15 -21.41
CA LEU A 140 31.07 4.75 -20.05
C LEU A 140 30.68 5.97 -19.20
N ALA A 141 31.51 7.02 -19.20
CA ALA A 141 31.26 8.24 -18.44
C ALA A 141 30.00 8.99 -18.89
N ALA A 142 29.64 8.91 -20.18
CA ALA A 142 28.42 9.54 -20.69
C ALA A 142 27.13 8.86 -20.20
N LYS A 143 27.20 7.58 -19.81
CA LYS A 143 26.04 6.75 -19.44
C LYS A 143 25.99 6.37 -17.96
N SER A 144 27.11 6.47 -17.25
CA SER A 144 27.27 6.10 -15.85
C SER A 144 27.94 7.22 -15.08
N ILE A 145 27.26 7.72 -14.05
CA ILE A 145 27.82 8.73 -13.16
C ILE A 145 28.98 8.15 -12.34
N PHE A 146 28.93 6.86 -11.98
CA PHE A 146 30.02 6.14 -11.35
C PHE A 146 31.30 6.19 -12.20
N PHE A 147 31.21 5.79 -13.49
CA PHE A 147 32.38 5.81 -14.38
C PHE A 147 32.85 7.23 -14.70
N TYR A 148 31.93 8.20 -14.80
CA TYR A 148 32.30 9.61 -14.92
C TYR A 148 33.22 10.02 -13.76
N LYS A 149 32.77 9.81 -12.51
CA LYS A 149 33.56 10.10 -11.30
C LYS A 149 34.89 9.33 -11.30
N LEU A 150 34.86 8.04 -11.66
CA LEU A 150 36.06 7.19 -11.72
C LEU A 150 37.14 7.76 -12.66
N PHE A 151 36.72 8.33 -13.80
CA PHE A 151 37.64 8.84 -14.81
C PHE A 151 37.93 10.35 -14.70
N SER A 152 37.14 11.12 -13.93
CA SER A 152 37.28 12.59 -13.86
C SER A 152 37.79 13.13 -12.52
N ASN A 153 37.91 12.30 -11.47
CA ASN A 153 38.19 12.79 -10.10
C ASN A 153 39.66 13.16 -9.81
N GLY A 154 40.58 13.10 -10.77
CA GLY A 154 41.99 13.46 -10.56
C GLY A 154 42.77 12.51 -9.63
N MET A 155 42.18 11.36 -9.30
CA MET A 155 42.84 10.27 -8.54
C MET A 155 43.69 9.41 -9.48
N LYS A 156 44.54 8.52 -8.94
CA LYS A 156 45.47 7.70 -9.75
C LYS A 156 44.75 6.92 -10.86
N GLU A 157 43.54 6.47 -10.62
CA GLU A 157 42.70 5.73 -11.55
C GLU A 157 42.33 6.56 -12.79
N SER A 158 42.21 7.89 -12.65
CA SER A 158 41.88 8.80 -13.76
C SER A 158 43.02 8.93 -14.78
N GLU A 159 44.27 8.72 -14.37
CA GLU A 159 45.46 8.79 -15.23
C GLU A 159 45.93 7.41 -15.71
N GLN A 160 45.35 6.32 -15.18
CA GLN A 160 45.76 4.95 -15.49
C GLN A 160 45.09 4.41 -16.76
N HIS A 161 45.90 3.86 -17.67
CA HIS A 161 45.40 3.10 -18.81
C HIS A 161 44.70 1.79 -18.38
N ASN A 162 45.14 1.19 -17.27
CA ASN A 162 44.56 -0.04 -16.73
C ASN A 162 43.78 0.29 -15.45
N VAL A 163 42.47 0.15 -15.50
CA VAL A 163 41.57 0.48 -14.39
C VAL A 163 41.12 -0.81 -13.74
N ASN A 164 41.39 -0.99 -12.45
CA ASN A 164 40.97 -2.18 -11.71
C ASN A 164 39.61 -1.94 -11.04
N LEU A 165 38.69 -2.88 -11.23
CA LEU A 165 37.37 -2.87 -10.59
C LEU A 165 37.10 -4.23 -9.95
N ARG A 166 36.72 -4.22 -8.67
CA ARG A 166 36.42 -5.43 -7.92
C ARG A 166 34.92 -5.69 -7.89
N ILE A 167 34.51 -6.90 -8.29
CA ILE A 167 33.12 -7.37 -8.22
C ILE A 167 33.03 -8.77 -7.61
N ASN A 168 31.85 -9.12 -7.12
CA ASN A 168 31.61 -10.47 -6.61
C ASN A 168 31.34 -11.45 -7.75
N ALA A 169 31.66 -12.72 -7.55
CA ALA A 169 31.46 -13.76 -8.57
C ALA A 169 30.00 -13.89 -9.02
N SER A 170 29.04 -13.65 -8.13
CA SER A 170 27.60 -13.62 -8.43
C SER A 170 27.19 -12.44 -9.33
N GLU A 171 27.95 -11.36 -9.35
CA GLU A 171 27.62 -10.13 -10.08
C GLU A 171 28.15 -10.13 -11.52
N GLU A 172 29.07 -11.04 -11.88
CA GLU A 172 29.78 -10.97 -13.15
C GLU A 172 28.83 -10.96 -14.36
N ALA A 173 27.86 -11.87 -14.40
CA ALA A 173 26.94 -11.97 -15.53
C ALA A 173 26.16 -10.65 -15.73
N ALA A 174 25.58 -10.13 -14.65
CA ALA A 174 24.82 -8.89 -14.65
C ALA A 174 25.69 -7.67 -15.00
N PHE A 175 26.93 -7.61 -14.50
CA PHE A 175 27.86 -6.53 -14.80
C PHE A 175 28.31 -6.54 -16.27
N MET A 176 28.62 -7.72 -16.81
CA MET A 176 28.97 -7.87 -18.22
C MET A 176 27.80 -7.46 -19.14
N GLU A 177 26.58 -7.82 -18.74
CA GLU A 177 25.39 -7.44 -19.49
C GLU A 177 25.08 -5.94 -19.41
N LEU A 178 25.30 -5.32 -18.24
CA LEU A 178 25.25 -3.87 -18.07
C LEU A 178 26.26 -3.15 -18.97
N LEU A 179 27.50 -3.64 -19.05
CA LEU A 179 28.51 -3.08 -19.94
C LEU A 179 28.10 -3.22 -21.40
N ASN A 180 27.58 -4.39 -21.81
CA ASN A 180 27.05 -4.56 -23.16
C ASN A 180 25.90 -3.57 -23.44
N PHE A 181 25.03 -3.32 -22.46
CA PHE A 181 23.95 -2.33 -22.58
C PHE A 181 24.47 -0.91 -22.75
N ILE A 182 25.52 -0.50 -22.03
CA ILE A 182 26.10 0.85 -22.16
C ILE A 182 26.56 1.12 -23.60
N TYR A 183 27.06 0.10 -24.29
CA TYR A 183 27.51 0.22 -25.68
C TYR A 183 26.37 0.03 -26.68
N SER A 184 25.57 -1.04 -26.55
CA SER A 184 24.59 -1.44 -27.57
C SER A 184 23.16 -0.93 -27.32
N ASN A 185 22.88 -0.42 -26.12
CA ASN A 185 21.52 -0.16 -25.62
C ASN A 185 20.60 -1.40 -25.64
N THR A 186 21.17 -2.61 -25.65
CA THR A 186 20.41 -3.88 -25.66
C THR A 186 20.79 -4.80 -24.50
N LEU A 187 19.80 -5.54 -23.99
CA LEU A 187 19.99 -6.65 -23.05
C LEU A 187 19.67 -7.96 -23.76
N THR A 188 20.42 -9.01 -23.44
CA THR A 188 20.24 -10.36 -23.98
C THR A 188 19.32 -11.22 -23.13
N SER A 189 19.26 -10.91 -21.84
CA SER A 189 18.45 -11.55 -20.82
C SER A 189 16.99 -11.15 -20.93
N ASN A 190 16.12 -12.15 -20.91
CA ASN A 190 14.66 -11.98 -20.92
C ASN A 190 13.98 -12.59 -19.70
N SER A 191 14.75 -13.20 -18.78
CA SER A 191 14.22 -13.80 -17.56
C SER A 191 14.13 -12.77 -16.44
N ALA A 192 13.08 -12.85 -15.62
CA ALA A 192 12.88 -11.92 -14.52
C ALA A 192 14.05 -11.88 -13.51
N PRO A 193 14.65 -13.02 -13.09
CA PRO A 193 15.79 -12.99 -12.16
C PRO A 193 17.02 -12.29 -12.76
N ALA A 194 17.39 -12.61 -14.00
CA ALA A 194 18.55 -11.99 -14.64
C ALA A 194 18.36 -10.49 -14.85
N LEU A 195 17.16 -10.06 -15.26
CA LEU A 195 16.84 -8.64 -15.40
C LEU A 195 16.88 -7.89 -14.07
N LEU A 196 16.53 -8.55 -12.95
CA LEU A 196 16.68 -7.97 -11.61
C LEU A 196 18.15 -7.85 -11.22
N ASP A 197 18.98 -8.85 -11.50
CA ASP A 197 20.42 -8.77 -11.22
C ASP A 197 21.07 -7.63 -12.01
N VAL A 198 20.70 -7.46 -13.29
CA VAL A 198 21.13 -6.32 -14.11
C VAL A 198 20.59 -5.01 -13.55
N LEU A 199 19.34 -4.95 -13.08
CA LEU A 199 18.78 -3.76 -12.43
C LEU A 199 19.58 -3.36 -11.18
N MET A 200 19.96 -4.34 -10.35
CA MET A 200 20.78 -4.13 -9.16
C MET A 200 22.19 -3.65 -9.53
N ALA A 201 22.80 -4.23 -10.56
CA ALA A 201 24.08 -3.76 -11.07
C ALA A 201 23.97 -2.32 -11.64
N ALA A 202 22.90 -2.02 -12.37
CA ALA A 202 22.65 -0.69 -12.92
C ALA A 202 22.48 0.38 -11.82
N ASP A 203 21.86 0.05 -10.70
CA ASP A 203 21.82 0.93 -9.51
C ASP A 203 23.23 1.14 -8.93
N LYS A 204 23.97 0.03 -8.69
CA LYS A 204 25.33 0.03 -8.14
C LYS A 204 26.31 0.88 -8.96
N PHE A 205 26.19 0.85 -10.29
CA PHE A 205 27.04 1.61 -11.22
C PHE A 205 26.38 2.89 -11.75
N GLU A 206 25.29 3.35 -11.12
CA GLU A 206 24.60 4.61 -11.43
C GLU A 206 24.24 4.78 -12.93
N VAL A 207 23.65 3.75 -13.56
CA VAL A 207 23.23 3.72 -14.98
C VAL A 207 21.70 3.81 -15.10
N SER A 208 21.15 5.00 -14.93
CA SER A 208 19.69 5.21 -14.86
C SER A 208 18.92 4.81 -16.13
N SER A 209 19.53 4.88 -17.31
CA SER A 209 18.91 4.42 -18.56
C SER A 209 18.68 2.91 -18.57
N CYS A 210 19.64 2.13 -18.07
CA CYS A 210 19.53 0.68 -17.93
C CYS A 210 18.46 0.32 -16.90
N MET A 211 18.42 1.02 -15.76
CA MET A 211 17.36 0.81 -14.76
C MET A 211 15.96 1.00 -15.34
N ARG A 212 15.75 2.07 -16.13
CA ARG A 212 14.48 2.32 -16.83
C ARG A 212 14.15 1.21 -17.83
N HIS A 213 15.15 0.73 -18.56
CA HIS A 213 14.97 -0.35 -19.53
C HIS A 213 14.60 -1.68 -18.87
N CYS A 214 15.33 -2.10 -17.83
CA CYS A 214 15.00 -3.29 -17.03
C CYS A 214 13.59 -3.19 -16.41
N SER A 215 13.26 -2.04 -15.82
CA SER A 215 11.94 -1.75 -15.24
C SER A 215 10.81 -1.93 -16.28
N SER A 216 11.02 -1.45 -17.51
CA SER A 216 10.06 -1.63 -18.61
C SER A 216 9.94 -3.09 -19.06
N LEU A 217 11.05 -3.81 -19.20
CA LEU A 217 11.03 -5.22 -19.60
C LEU A 217 10.34 -6.08 -18.54
N LEU A 218 10.69 -5.90 -17.27
CA LEU A 218 10.08 -6.61 -16.14
C LEU A 218 8.57 -6.37 -16.06
N ARG A 219 8.10 -5.14 -16.38
CA ARG A 219 6.67 -4.82 -16.44
C ARG A 219 5.94 -5.51 -17.61
N ASN A 220 6.64 -5.80 -18.71
CA ASN A 220 6.08 -6.46 -19.88
C ASN A 220 6.02 -7.99 -19.72
N LEU A 221 6.72 -8.55 -18.74
CA LEU A 221 6.63 -9.96 -18.39
C LEU A 221 5.31 -10.26 -17.63
N PRO A 222 4.79 -11.49 -17.70
CA PRO A 222 3.61 -11.87 -16.95
C PRO A 222 3.85 -11.74 -15.43
N MET A 223 3.05 -10.91 -14.78
CA MET A 223 3.13 -10.67 -13.34
C MET A 223 2.46 -11.81 -12.56
N THR A 224 3.21 -12.47 -11.69
CA THR A 224 2.74 -13.45 -10.69
C THR A 224 2.80 -12.84 -9.29
N THR A 225 2.10 -13.44 -8.31
CA THR A 225 2.18 -13.00 -6.90
C THR A 225 3.62 -12.99 -6.39
N GLU A 226 4.41 -14.02 -6.72
CA GLU A 226 5.82 -14.12 -6.32
C GLU A 226 6.66 -12.98 -6.92
N SER A 227 6.52 -12.72 -8.22
CA SER A 227 7.24 -11.62 -8.88
C SER A 227 6.84 -10.25 -8.34
N ALA A 228 5.55 -10.03 -8.06
CA ALA A 228 5.06 -8.78 -7.49
C ALA A 228 5.63 -8.54 -6.09
N LEU A 229 5.65 -9.58 -5.24
CA LEU A 229 6.26 -9.49 -3.92
C LEU A 229 7.76 -9.22 -4.00
N LEU A 230 8.44 -9.84 -4.96
CA LEU A 230 9.87 -9.63 -5.19
C LEU A 230 10.15 -8.17 -5.55
N TYR A 231 9.41 -7.60 -6.50
CA TYR A 231 9.56 -6.20 -6.92
C TYR A 231 9.23 -5.21 -5.80
N LEU A 232 8.26 -5.52 -4.94
CA LEU A 232 7.94 -4.68 -3.78
C LEU A 232 8.94 -4.77 -2.65
N ASN A 233 9.75 -5.84 -2.62
CA ASN A 233 10.76 -5.99 -1.60
C ASN A 233 12.07 -5.31 -1.95
N LEU A 234 12.27 -4.79 -3.17
CA LEU A 234 13.55 -4.24 -3.65
C LEU A 234 14.22 -3.31 -2.61
N PRO A 235 15.57 -3.25 -2.55
CA PRO A 235 16.28 -2.38 -1.63
C PRO A 235 15.82 -0.92 -1.75
N SER A 236 15.84 -0.18 -0.65
CA SER A 236 15.29 1.18 -0.61
C SER A 236 16.00 2.14 -1.57
N SER A 237 17.29 1.95 -1.85
CA SER A 237 18.04 2.71 -2.88
C SER A 237 17.40 2.57 -4.26
N VAL A 238 17.11 1.33 -4.67
CA VAL A 238 16.53 0.98 -5.97
C VAL A 238 15.04 1.33 -6.02
N SER A 239 14.30 0.99 -4.97
CA SER A 239 12.84 1.13 -4.90
C SER A 239 12.37 2.58 -4.96
N MET A 240 13.18 3.50 -4.41
CA MET A 240 12.90 4.94 -4.43
C MET A 240 13.35 5.63 -5.71
N ALA A 241 14.13 4.95 -6.56
CA ALA A 241 14.56 5.49 -7.83
C ALA A 241 13.35 5.71 -8.76
N GLU A 242 13.28 6.89 -9.38
CA GLU A 242 12.20 7.24 -10.31
C GLU A 242 12.10 6.25 -11.48
N ALA A 243 13.23 5.68 -11.89
CA ALA A 243 13.32 4.66 -12.93
C ALA A 243 12.53 3.36 -12.62
N VAL A 244 12.39 3.01 -11.33
CA VAL A 244 11.83 1.71 -10.88
C VAL A 244 10.42 1.86 -10.33
N LYS A 245 10.01 3.09 -9.98
CA LYS A 245 8.66 3.39 -9.51
C LYS A 245 7.53 2.83 -10.40
N PRO A 246 7.58 2.90 -11.75
CA PRO A 246 6.54 2.31 -12.58
C PRO A 246 6.39 0.78 -12.42
N LEU A 247 7.49 0.07 -12.14
CA LEU A 247 7.48 -1.37 -11.89
C LEU A 247 6.84 -1.68 -10.53
N THR A 248 7.24 -0.97 -9.47
CA THR A 248 6.68 -1.18 -8.13
C THR A 248 5.19 -0.82 -8.07
N ASP A 249 4.77 0.24 -8.77
CA ASP A 249 3.36 0.61 -8.86
C ASP A 249 2.54 -0.42 -9.63
N ALA A 250 3.07 -0.98 -10.73
CA ALA A 250 2.43 -2.09 -11.44
C ALA A 250 2.27 -3.33 -10.55
N ALA A 251 3.30 -3.67 -9.75
CA ALA A 251 3.24 -4.77 -8.79
C ALA A 251 2.18 -4.54 -7.69
N LYS A 252 2.08 -3.31 -7.15
CA LYS A 252 1.01 -2.95 -6.19
C LYS A 252 -0.36 -3.11 -6.82
N GLN A 253 -0.57 -2.59 -8.04
CA GLN A 253 -1.86 -2.65 -8.72
C GLN A 253 -2.28 -4.11 -9.00
N PHE A 254 -1.34 -4.96 -9.40
CA PHE A 254 -1.59 -6.38 -9.57
C PHE A 254 -2.11 -7.03 -8.29
N LEU A 255 -1.45 -6.81 -7.15
CA LEU A 255 -1.89 -7.35 -5.85
C LEU A 255 -3.25 -6.79 -5.43
N ILE A 256 -3.50 -5.49 -5.63
CA ILE A 256 -4.76 -4.83 -5.30
C ILE A 256 -5.93 -5.45 -6.09
N VAL A 257 -5.73 -5.70 -7.39
CA VAL A 257 -6.76 -6.31 -8.26
C VAL A 257 -6.97 -7.78 -7.88
N ARG A 258 -5.89 -8.54 -7.67
CA ARG A 258 -5.95 -9.97 -7.33
C ARG A 258 -6.61 -10.23 -5.98
N TYR A 259 -6.36 -9.37 -5.00
CA TYR A 259 -6.83 -9.48 -3.61
C TYR A 259 -7.90 -8.45 -3.25
N LYS A 260 -8.66 -7.97 -4.25
CA LYS A 260 -9.70 -6.95 -4.07
C LYS A 260 -10.75 -7.32 -3.01
N ASP A 261 -11.13 -8.60 -2.91
CA ASP A 261 -12.07 -9.10 -1.90
C ASP A 261 -11.35 -9.94 -0.85
N ILE A 262 -11.05 -9.33 0.30
CA ILE A 262 -10.33 -9.98 1.41
C ILE A 262 -11.08 -11.21 1.92
N THR A 263 -12.43 -11.20 1.85
CA THR A 263 -13.24 -12.29 2.40
C THR A 263 -13.08 -13.60 1.65
N LYS A 264 -12.60 -13.57 0.40
CA LYS A 264 -12.37 -14.77 -0.44
C LYS A 264 -10.95 -15.32 -0.33
N SER A 265 -9.97 -14.46 -0.03
CA SER A 265 -8.54 -14.80 -0.09
C SER A 265 -7.84 -14.57 1.25
N GLN A 266 -8.57 -14.72 2.35
CA GLN A 266 -8.09 -14.37 3.68
C GLN A 266 -6.81 -15.14 4.05
N ASP A 267 -6.78 -16.45 3.81
CA ASP A 267 -5.63 -17.29 4.19
C ASP A 267 -4.39 -17.02 3.33
N GLU A 268 -4.58 -16.77 2.03
CA GLU A 268 -3.48 -16.36 1.13
C GLU A 268 -2.87 -15.03 1.60
N ILE A 269 -3.72 -14.03 1.88
CA ILE A 269 -3.27 -12.70 2.32
C ILE A 269 -2.56 -12.77 3.67
N LEU A 270 -3.02 -13.64 4.58
CA LEU A 270 -2.38 -13.82 5.89
C LEU A 270 -0.94 -14.35 5.80
N ASN A 271 -0.62 -15.07 4.73
CA ASN A 271 0.73 -15.60 4.49
C ASN A 271 1.65 -14.63 3.75
N LEU A 272 1.14 -13.50 3.25
CA LEU A 272 1.94 -12.52 2.52
C LEU A 272 2.94 -11.80 3.44
N PRO A 273 4.12 -11.41 2.91
CA PRO A 273 5.06 -10.56 3.63
C PRO A 273 4.53 -9.13 3.78
N LEU A 274 5.17 -8.34 4.66
CA LEU A 274 4.75 -6.99 5.03
C LEU A 274 4.49 -6.07 3.83
N SER A 275 5.36 -6.12 2.81
CA SER A 275 5.29 -5.28 1.61
C SER A 275 4.00 -5.51 0.82
N GLY A 276 3.68 -6.76 0.52
CA GLY A 276 2.45 -7.15 -0.17
C GLY A 276 1.20 -6.86 0.68
N PHE A 277 1.25 -7.20 1.97
CA PHE A 277 0.14 -6.96 2.89
C PHE A 277 -0.21 -5.47 3.00
N LYS A 278 0.81 -4.62 3.18
CA LYS A 278 0.67 -3.16 3.24
C LYS A 278 0.14 -2.60 1.91
N ALA A 279 0.61 -3.09 0.77
CA ALA A 279 0.15 -2.65 -0.55
C ALA A 279 -1.35 -2.89 -0.74
N ILE A 280 -1.85 -4.06 -0.35
CA ILE A 280 -3.27 -4.40 -0.42
C ILE A 280 -4.10 -3.50 0.49
N LEU A 281 -3.68 -3.35 1.76
CA LEU A 281 -4.39 -2.55 2.74
C LEU A 281 -4.35 -1.05 2.45
N SER A 282 -3.44 -0.56 1.62
CA SER A 282 -3.40 0.87 1.26
C SER A 282 -4.48 1.26 0.24
N SER A 283 -5.17 0.30 -0.40
CA SER A 283 -6.12 0.55 -1.49
C SER A 283 -7.52 1.00 -1.03
N ASP A 284 -8.00 2.15 -1.54
CA ASP A 284 -9.37 2.63 -1.31
C ASP A 284 -10.47 1.69 -1.84
N ASN A 285 -10.17 0.93 -2.88
CA ASN A 285 -11.11 0.07 -3.59
C ASN A 285 -11.21 -1.35 -3.01
N LEU A 286 -10.60 -1.56 -1.84
CA LEU A 286 -10.58 -2.83 -1.13
C LEU A 286 -11.98 -3.18 -0.60
N GLN A 287 -12.51 -4.32 -1.02
CA GLN A 287 -13.84 -4.79 -0.61
C GLN A 287 -13.75 -5.49 0.75
N VAL A 288 -14.15 -4.77 1.78
CA VAL A 288 -14.12 -5.23 3.18
C VAL A 288 -15.46 -4.91 3.86
N PRO A 289 -15.91 -5.71 4.85
CA PRO A 289 -17.15 -5.44 5.57
C PRO A 289 -17.18 -4.03 6.17
N CYS A 290 -16.19 -3.68 6.98
CA CYS A 290 -16.05 -2.40 7.67
C CYS A 290 -14.59 -2.22 8.12
N GLU A 291 -14.23 -1.03 8.59
CA GLU A 291 -12.87 -0.76 9.07
C GLU A 291 -12.52 -1.57 10.33
N ASP A 292 -13.53 -1.90 11.16
CA ASP A 292 -13.37 -2.79 12.31
C ASP A 292 -12.81 -4.17 11.91
N ALA A 293 -13.20 -4.68 10.72
CA ALA A 293 -12.70 -5.94 10.20
C ALA A 293 -11.25 -5.82 9.71
N ILE A 294 -10.85 -4.66 9.15
CA ILE A 294 -9.45 -4.40 8.79
C ILE A 294 -8.58 -4.40 10.03
N TYR A 295 -9.02 -3.73 11.09
CA TYR A 295 -8.30 -3.71 12.37
C TYR A 295 -8.04 -5.12 12.91
N ASP A 296 -9.08 -5.96 12.99
CA ASP A 296 -8.94 -7.34 13.46
C ASP A 296 -8.02 -8.16 12.54
N PHE A 297 -8.11 -7.92 11.22
CA PHE A 297 -7.31 -8.61 10.22
C PHE A 297 -5.83 -8.25 10.30
N VAL A 298 -5.51 -6.96 10.50
CA VAL A 298 -4.15 -6.46 10.73
C VAL A 298 -3.55 -7.07 11.99
N LEU A 299 -4.30 -7.10 13.10
CA LEU A 299 -3.83 -7.73 14.33
C LEU A 299 -3.56 -9.22 14.16
N LYS A 300 -4.46 -9.94 13.46
CA LYS A 300 -4.27 -11.36 13.16
C LYS A 300 -2.99 -11.60 12.37
N TRP A 301 -2.76 -10.83 11.31
CA TRP A 301 -1.53 -10.90 10.50
C TRP A 301 -0.29 -10.60 11.35
N ALA A 302 -0.31 -9.52 12.12
CA ALA A 302 0.83 -9.10 12.92
C ALA A 302 1.21 -10.13 14.00
N ARG A 303 0.22 -10.80 14.62
CA ARG A 303 0.46 -11.87 15.59
C ARG A 303 1.05 -13.13 14.97
N ILE A 304 0.74 -13.43 13.71
CA ILE A 304 1.27 -14.59 12.97
C ILE A 304 2.75 -14.35 12.61
N HIS A 305 3.09 -13.18 12.07
CA HIS A 305 4.44 -12.90 11.58
C HIS A 305 5.38 -12.38 12.66
N TYR A 306 4.85 -11.74 13.70
CA TYR A 306 5.61 -11.16 14.81
C TYR A 306 5.10 -11.69 16.16
N PRO A 307 5.57 -12.88 16.58
CA PRO A 307 5.15 -13.48 17.84
C PRO A 307 5.65 -12.70 19.06
N LYS A 308 6.80 -12.00 18.93
CA LYS A 308 7.35 -11.14 19.97
C LYS A 308 6.59 -9.81 20.04
N MET A 309 6.22 -9.40 21.25
CA MET A 309 5.43 -8.19 21.51
C MET A 309 6.10 -6.92 20.99
N GLU A 310 7.39 -6.70 21.29
CA GLU A 310 8.10 -5.47 20.92
C GLU A 310 8.18 -5.28 19.40
N GLU A 311 8.61 -6.32 18.67
CA GLU A 311 8.67 -6.31 17.20
C GLU A 311 7.27 -6.07 16.59
N ARG A 312 6.23 -6.71 17.17
CA ARG A 312 4.85 -6.54 16.72
C ARG A 312 4.37 -5.09 16.90
N ARG A 313 4.64 -4.50 18.07
CA ARG A 313 4.22 -3.14 18.41
C ARG A 313 4.87 -2.11 17.51
N GLU A 314 6.15 -2.27 17.22
CA GLU A 314 6.90 -1.40 16.32
C GLU A 314 6.31 -1.42 14.90
N ILE A 315 6.12 -2.61 14.33
CA ILE A 315 5.59 -2.77 12.96
C ILE A 315 4.14 -2.27 12.86
N LEU A 316 3.31 -2.57 13.86
CA LEU A 316 1.94 -2.06 13.91
C LEU A 316 1.91 -0.54 13.90
N THR A 317 2.71 0.10 14.76
CA THR A 317 2.71 1.55 14.95
C THR A 317 3.29 2.29 13.74
N THR A 318 4.41 1.82 13.20
CA THR A 318 5.17 2.54 12.16
C THR A 318 4.66 2.28 10.74
N ARG A 319 4.23 1.04 10.45
CA ARG A 319 3.92 0.59 9.07
C ARG A 319 2.44 0.33 8.82
N LEU A 320 1.73 -0.29 9.75
CA LEU A 320 0.38 -0.81 9.51
C LEU A 320 -0.73 0.10 10.03
N ALA A 321 -0.51 0.87 11.08
CA ALA A 321 -1.55 1.73 11.67
C ALA A 321 -2.04 2.79 10.67
N LYS A 322 -1.16 3.31 9.81
CA LYS A 322 -1.52 4.24 8.72
C LYS A 322 -2.45 3.62 7.68
N CYS A 323 -2.51 2.29 7.60
CA CYS A 323 -3.44 1.58 6.72
C CYS A 323 -4.83 1.42 7.34
N ILE A 324 -4.98 1.62 8.66
CA ILE A 324 -6.24 1.53 9.38
C ILE A 324 -6.83 2.94 9.51
N ARG A 325 -8.04 3.13 9.00
CA ARG A 325 -8.75 4.41 9.06
C ARG A 325 -9.55 4.51 10.34
N PHE A 326 -8.86 4.67 11.48
CA PHE A 326 -9.47 4.76 12.82
C PHE A 326 -10.72 5.66 12.89
N PRO A 327 -10.80 6.82 12.22
CA PRO A 327 -12.01 7.65 12.23
C PRO A 327 -13.29 6.97 11.69
N TYR A 328 -13.16 5.94 10.85
CA TYR A 328 -14.28 5.15 10.32
C TYR A 328 -14.59 3.88 11.12
N MET A 329 -13.86 3.59 12.19
CA MET A 329 -14.16 2.47 13.09
C MET A 329 -15.35 2.78 14.02
N THR A 330 -15.97 1.74 14.57
CA THR A 330 -17.05 1.91 15.56
C THR A 330 -16.48 2.36 16.91
N CYS A 331 -17.25 3.14 17.69
CA CYS A 331 -16.82 3.55 19.04
C CYS A 331 -16.57 2.35 19.97
N LYS A 332 -17.29 1.24 19.77
CA LYS A 332 -17.08 -0.02 20.50
C LYS A 332 -15.70 -0.60 20.20
N LYS A 333 -15.27 -0.56 18.93
CA LYS A 333 -13.96 -1.05 18.53
C LYS A 333 -12.85 -0.08 18.91
N LEU A 334 -13.03 1.23 18.78
CA LEU A 334 -12.07 2.24 19.26
C LEU A 334 -11.77 2.08 20.76
N ARG A 335 -12.77 1.75 21.59
CA ARG A 335 -12.54 1.40 23.00
C ARG A 335 -11.63 0.18 23.15
N LYS A 336 -11.78 -0.84 22.30
CA LYS A 336 -10.90 -2.02 22.30
C LYS A 336 -9.47 -1.69 21.87
N VAL A 337 -9.28 -0.68 21.02
CA VAL A 337 -7.93 -0.19 20.65
C VAL A 337 -7.20 0.32 21.89
N MET A 338 -7.89 1.07 22.76
CA MET A 338 -7.29 1.60 24.00
C MET A 338 -6.87 0.51 25.00
N THR A 339 -7.50 -0.66 24.95
CA THR A 339 -7.21 -1.79 25.85
C THR A 339 -6.39 -2.89 25.16
N CYS A 340 -5.80 -2.61 24.00
CA CYS A 340 -5.07 -3.60 23.21
C CYS A 340 -3.59 -3.58 23.55
N ASP A 341 -3.07 -4.69 24.08
CA ASP A 341 -1.65 -4.82 24.45
C ASP A 341 -0.68 -4.78 23.25
N ASP A 342 -1.19 -4.99 22.04
CA ASP A 342 -0.38 -4.98 20.81
C ASP A 342 0.02 -3.57 20.36
N PHE A 343 -0.71 -2.54 20.83
CA PHE A 343 -0.39 -1.14 20.56
C PHE A 343 0.34 -0.52 21.74
N ASP A 344 1.18 0.48 21.44
CA ASP A 344 1.67 1.37 22.48
C ASP A 344 0.49 2.18 23.08
N PRO A 345 0.36 2.28 24.42
CA PRO A 345 -0.76 2.99 25.04
C PRO A 345 -0.86 4.46 24.63
N LYS A 346 0.26 5.16 24.46
CA LYS A 346 0.26 6.58 24.03
C LYS A 346 -0.18 6.70 22.58
N PHE A 347 0.29 5.79 21.73
CA PHE A 347 -0.15 5.72 20.34
C PHE A 347 -1.65 5.43 20.24
N ALA A 348 -2.15 4.42 20.95
CA ALA A 348 -3.56 4.04 20.98
C ALA A 348 -4.44 5.21 21.45
N GLN A 349 -4.02 5.91 22.51
CA GLN A 349 -4.72 7.10 22.99
C GLN A 349 -4.78 8.21 21.92
N LYS A 350 -3.65 8.49 21.26
CA LYS A 350 -3.58 9.50 20.20
C LYS A 350 -4.54 9.20 19.05
N VAL A 351 -4.47 8.00 18.46
CA VAL A 351 -5.31 7.66 17.30
C VAL A 351 -6.80 7.59 17.63
N VAL A 352 -7.15 7.18 18.86
CA VAL A 352 -8.55 7.16 19.31
C VAL A 352 -9.07 8.58 19.53
N LEU A 353 -8.28 9.48 20.13
CA LEU A 353 -8.67 10.87 20.29
C LEU A 353 -8.86 11.56 18.94
N GLU A 354 -7.92 11.42 18.01
CA GLU A 354 -8.03 11.96 16.64
C GLU A 354 -9.28 11.42 15.92
N ALA A 355 -9.56 10.12 16.05
CA ALA A 355 -10.76 9.51 15.47
C ALA A 355 -12.06 10.06 16.08
N LEU A 356 -12.09 10.33 17.39
CA LEU A 356 -13.25 10.89 18.07
C LEU A 356 -13.47 12.37 17.71
N PHE A 357 -12.40 13.17 17.65
CA PHE A 357 -12.48 14.57 17.18
C PHE A 357 -13.01 14.65 15.75
N PHE A 358 -12.47 13.82 14.84
CA PHE A 358 -12.96 13.74 13.47
C PHE A 358 -14.46 13.42 13.40
N LYS A 359 -14.93 12.46 14.20
CA LYS A 359 -16.36 12.11 14.25
C LYS A 359 -17.22 13.27 14.76
N ALA A 360 -16.74 14.03 15.74
CA ALA A 360 -17.44 15.21 16.26
C ALA A 360 -17.46 16.38 15.26
N GLU A 361 -16.37 16.63 14.54
CA GLU A 361 -16.26 17.72 13.56
C GLU A 361 -17.00 17.43 12.24
N SER A 362 -17.15 16.15 11.87
CA SER A 362 -17.93 15.72 10.69
C SER A 362 -19.45 16.02 10.79
N GLU A 363 -19.90 16.61 11.90
CA GLU A 363 -21.22 17.21 12.06
C GLU A 363 -21.33 18.60 11.39
N SER A 364 -20.22 19.22 10.96
CA SER A 364 -20.18 20.64 10.58
C SER A 364 -19.67 21.00 9.17
N GLU A 365 -19.00 20.13 8.40
CA GLU A 365 -18.35 20.57 7.14
C GLU A 365 -18.47 19.63 5.92
N THR A 366 -18.45 20.25 4.74
CA THR A 366 -18.56 19.68 3.38
C THR A 366 -17.39 18.74 3.03
N PRO A 367 -17.62 17.72 2.16
CA PRO A 367 -16.70 16.59 1.92
C PRO A 367 -15.35 16.88 1.25
N ASP A 368 -15.05 18.13 0.86
CA ASP A 368 -13.93 18.46 -0.05
C ASP A 368 -12.54 18.57 0.60
N LYS A 369 -12.40 18.39 1.92
CA LYS A 369 -11.11 18.56 2.62
C LYS A 369 -10.60 17.34 3.37
N ASN A 370 -11.12 16.13 3.09
CA ASN A 370 -10.68 14.93 3.79
C ASN A 370 -9.64 14.12 3.01
N PRO A 371 -8.37 14.04 3.47
CA PRO A 371 -7.33 13.25 2.81
C PRO A 371 -7.55 11.73 2.93
N ASN A 372 -8.53 11.28 3.73
CA ASN A 372 -8.89 9.88 3.90
C ASN A 372 -10.37 9.67 3.57
N LEU A 373 -10.69 9.38 2.31
CA LEU A 373 -12.05 8.97 1.95
C LEU A 373 -12.40 7.65 2.66
N PRO A 374 -13.69 7.39 2.93
CA PRO A 374 -14.12 6.06 3.35
C PRO A 374 -13.82 5.03 2.26
N ARG A 375 -13.44 3.82 2.67
CA ARG A 375 -13.23 2.68 1.77
C ARG A 375 -14.57 2.24 1.15
N ALA A 376 -14.54 1.45 0.08
CA ALA A 376 -15.72 0.84 -0.51
C ALA A 376 -16.30 -0.30 0.37
N TYR A 377 -16.80 0.04 1.57
CA TYR A 377 -17.29 -0.93 2.56
C TYR A 377 -18.54 -1.69 2.07
N LYS A 378 -18.59 -3.00 2.35
CA LYS A 378 -19.80 -3.82 2.14
C LYS A 378 -20.90 -3.48 3.14
N ILE A 379 -20.53 -3.03 4.36
CA ILE A 379 -21.44 -2.62 5.43
C ILE A 379 -21.41 -1.09 5.56
N ARG A 380 -22.59 -0.46 5.63
CA ARG A 380 -22.74 1.00 5.64
C ARG A 380 -22.74 1.58 7.05
N PRO A 381 -21.92 2.61 7.34
CA PRO A 381 -21.97 3.30 8.62
C PRO A 381 -23.32 4.01 8.78
N VAL A 382 -23.77 4.12 10.02
CA VAL A 382 -25.05 4.75 10.35
C VAL A 382 -24.85 5.82 11.41
N LYS A 383 -25.50 6.97 11.23
CA LYS A 383 -25.69 7.94 12.31
C LYS A 383 -26.90 7.53 13.16
N VAL A 384 -26.67 7.29 14.46
CA VAL A 384 -27.70 6.83 15.40
C VAL A 384 -27.84 7.86 16.50
N ILE A 385 -29.04 8.45 16.62
CA ILE A 385 -29.41 9.33 17.73
C ILE A 385 -30.23 8.50 18.71
N GLY A 386 -29.67 8.22 19.88
CA GLY A 386 -30.34 7.46 20.94
C GLY A 386 -30.98 8.38 21.98
N PHE A 387 -32.24 8.13 22.31
CA PHE A 387 -32.95 8.79 23.40
C PHE A 387 -33.08 7.80 24.56
N ASN A 388 -32.47 8.09 25.71
CA ASN A 388 -32.42 7.16 26.85
C ASN A 388 -33.32 7.57 28.03
N LEU A 389 -33.84 8.80 28.07
CA LEU A 389 -34.35 9.39 29.32
C LEU A 389 -35.84 9.11 29.62
N THR A 390 -36.66 8.62 28.68
CA THR A 390 -38.08 8.26 28.95
C THR A 390 -38.68 7.20 28.01
N ARG A 391 -38.17 7.05 26.78
CA ARG A 391 -38.55 6.01 25.82
C ARG A 391 -37.28 5.41 25.24
N GLN A 392 -37.15 4.09 25.18
CA GLN A 392 -36.06 3.44 24.46
C GLN A 392 -36.28 3.64 22.96
N GLN A 393 -35.81 4.77 22.44
CA GLN A 393 -36.00 5.18 21.06
C GLN A 393 -34.65 5.51 20.40
N CYS A 394 -34.49 5.18 19.12
CA CYS A 394 -33.41 5.70 18.31
C CYS A 394 -33.89 6.14 16.92
N ILE A 395 -33.14 7.08 16.33
CA ILE A 395 -33.28 7.47 14.93
C ILE A 395 -31.97 7.17 14.22
N VAL A 396 -32.07 6.51 13.07
CA VAL A 396 -31.00 5.86 12.33
C VAL A 396 -31.01 6.46 10.92
N TYR A 397 -29.95 7.17 10.53
CA TYR A 397 -29.84 7.77 9.19
C TYR A 397 -28.88 6.98 8.30
N VAL A 398 -29.31 6.69 7.08
CA VAL A 398 -28.56 5.87 6.12
C VAL A 398 -28.56 6.56 4.76
N ASP A 399 -27.36 6.80 4.23
CA ASP A 399 -27.17 7.38 2.90
C ASP A 399 -26.60 6.32 1.96
N LEU A 400 -27.21 6.17 0.78
CA LEU A 400 -26.77 5.23 -0.26
C LEU A 400 -26.57 5.98 -1.57
N LYS A 401 -25.43 5.78 -2.24
CA LYS A 401 -25.17 6.38 -3.56
C LYS A 401 -25.92 5.64 -4.66
N ARG A 402 -26.19 6.33 -5.77
CA ARG A 402 -26.86 5.74 -6.93
C ARG A 402 -26.11 4.52 -7.47
N GLU A 403 -24.78 4.58 -7.60
CA GLU A 403 -23.98 3.47 -8.13
C GLU A 403 -24.06 2.24 -7.21
N GLU A 404 -24.16 2.48 -5.90
CA GLU A 404 -24.30 1.44 -4.88
C GLU A 404 -25.67 0.78 -4.98
N CYS A 405 -26.72 1.58 -5.17
CA CYS A 405 -28.06 1.05 -5.45
C CYS A 405 -28.06 0.22 -6.73
N VAL A 406 -27.48 0.70 -7.84
CA VAL A 406 -27.38 -0.06 -9.12
C VAL A 406 -26.75 -1.44 -8.90
N SER A 407 -25.72 -1.53 -8.04
CA SER A 407 -25.04 -2.80 -7.74
C SER A 407 -25.90 -3.85 -7.01
N LEU A 408 -27.10 -3.49 -6.54
CA LEU A 408 -28.03 -4.41 -5.89
C LEU A 408 -28.78 -5.33 -6.86
N VAL A 409 -28.81 -5.06 -8.17
CA VAL A 409 -29.52 -5.92 -9.14
C VAL A 409 -28.62 -7.09 -9.56
N PRO A 410 -29.13 -8.34 -9.66
CA PRO A 410 -30.54 -8.75 -9.54
C PRO A 410 -30.99 -9.16 -8.13
N SER A 411 -30.07 -9.42 -7.20
CA SER A 411 -30.40 -10.00 -5.87
C SER A 411 -29.47 -9.57 -4.72
N GLY A 412 -28.74 -8.47 -4.91
CA GLY A 412 -27.86 -7.89 -3.90
C GLY A 412 -28.60 -7.34 -2.67
N THR A 413 -27.87 -7.25 -1.57
CA THR A 413 -28.32 -6.64 -0.30
C THR A 413 -27.19 -5.81 0.28
N ILE A 414 -27.48 -4.57 0.66
CA ILE A 414 -26.60 -3.70 1.43
C ILE A 414 -27.06 -3.76 2.88
N TYR A 415 -26.13 -4.09 3.78
CA TYR A 415 -26.38 -4.10 5.22
C TYR A 415 -25.78 -2.84 5.86
N THR A 416 -26.42 -2.35 6.91
CA THR A 416 -25.84 -1.31 7.75
C THR A 416 -25.00 -1.90 8.88
N GLU A 417 -24.17 -1.06 9.48
CA GLU A 417 -23.54 -1.36 10.76
C GLU A 417 -24.59 -1.62 11.83
N VAL A 418 -24.18 -2.39 12.84
CA VAL A 418 -25.06 -2.75 13.96
C VAL A 418 -25.20 -1.54 14.87
N PHE A 419 -26.43 -1.08 15.03
CA PHE A 419 -26.76 -0.07 16.01
C PHE A 419 -27.51 -0.71 17.18
N HIS A 420 -27.36 -0.13 18.37
CA HIS A 420 -27.89 -0.70 19.59
C HIS A 420 -29.04 0.14 20.13
N LEU A 421 -30.13 -0.51 20.52
CA LEU A 421 -31.28 0.13 21.16
C LEU A 421 -31.71 -0.76 22.35
N GLY A 422 -31.77 -0.20 23.57
CA GLY A 422 -32.15 -0.98 24.75
C GLY A 422 -31.27 -2.23 25.00
N GLY A 423 -29.97 -2.11 24.72
CA GLY A 423 -28.99 -3.21 24.82
C GLY A 423 -29.07 -4.26 23.70
N LYS A 424 -29.93 -4.06 22.70
CA LYS A 424 -30.20 -5.00 21.61
C LYS A 424 -29.59 -4.51 20.30
N GLY A 425 -28.87 -5.38 19.59
CA GLY A 425 -28.24 -5.07 18.31
C GLY A 425 -29.20 -5.26 17.12
N PHE A 426 -29.33 -4.22 16.30
CA PHE A 426 -30.17 -4.18 15.10
C PHE A 426 -29.34 -3.82 13.88
N ILE A 427 -29.79 -4.28 12.71
CA ILE A 427 -29.24 -3.95 11.40
C ILE A 427 -30.38 -3.56 10.45
N LEU A 428 -30.10 -2.64 9.53
CA LEU A 428 -30.95 -2.40 8.37
C LEU A 428 -30.38 -3.11 7.14
N ALA A 429 -31.25 -3.62 6.29
CA ALA A 429 -30.91 -4.28 5.04
C ALA A 429 -31.72 -3.65 3.90
N ALA A 430 -31.02 -2.97 2.99
CA ALA A 430 -31.56 -2.49 1.73
C ALA A 430 -31.34 -3.54 0.64
N ARG A 431 -32.39 -3.98 -0.05
CA ARG A 431 -32.30 -5.04 -1.07
C ARG A 431 -33.26 -4.83 -2.22
N VAL A 432 -32.89 -5.38 -3.38
CA VAL A 432 -33.83 -5.52 -4.49
C VAL A 432 -34.82 -6.64 -4.15
N MET A 433 -36.11 -6.34 -4.30
CA MET A 433 -37.19 -7.29 -4.15
C MET A 433 -37.80 -7.56 -5.52
N ASP A 434 -38.06 -8.84 -5.82
CA ASP A 434 -38.91 -9.20 -6.94
C ASP A 434 -40.37 -9.16 -6.48
N GLN A 435 -41.19 -8.35 -7.15
CA GLN A 435 -42.61 -8.23 -6.87
C GLN A 435 -43.37 -8.78 -8.08
N GLN A 436 -44.04 -9.92 -7.88
CA GLN A 436 -44.87 -10.57 -8.89
C GLN A 436 -45.81 -9.54 -9.51
N ASN A 437 -45.71 -9.35 -10.83
CA ASN A 437 -46.41 -8.38 -11.71
C ASN A 437 -45.87 -6.94 -11.80
N LEU A 438 -44.97 -6.47 -10.92
CA LEU A 438 -44.47 -5.07 -10.91
C LEU A 438 -42.97 -4.92 -11.20
N GLY A 439 -42.26 -6.04 -11.36
CA GLY A 439 -40.81 -6.07 -11.56
C GLY A 439 -40.03 -5.85 -10.27
N HIS A 440 -38.74 -5.54 -10.38
CA HIS A 440 -37.88 -5.26 -9.24
C HIS A 440 -38.29 -3.97 -8.52
N CYS A 441 -38.16 -3.92 -7.19
CA CYS A 441 -38.39 -2.71 -6.38
C CYS A 441 -37.40 -2.62 -5.21
N PHE A 442 -37.28 -1.41 -4.64
CA PHE A 442 -36.37 -1.16 -3.51
C PHE A 442 -37.06 -1.51 -2.19
N GLY A 443 -36.52 -2.50 -1.48
CA GLY A 443 -36.98 -2.92 -0.16
C GLY A 443 -36.02 -2.51 0.95
N LEU A 444 -36.57 -2.18 2.12
CA LEU A 444 -35.82 -1.86 3.33
C LEU A 444 -36.36 -2.67 4.51
N PHE A 445 -35.46 -3.34 5.22
CA PHE A 445 -35.79 -4.26 6.30
C PHE A 445 -34.96 -3.99 7.54
N LEU A 446 -35.56 -4.15 8.70
CA LEU A 446 -34.94 -4.17 10.02
C LEU A 446 -34.80 -5.62 10.47
N ALA A 447 -33.62 -6.00 10.94
CA ALA A 447 -33.37 -7.30 11.53
C ALA A 447 -32.58 -7.17 12.83
N THR A 448 -32.65 -8.19 13.68
CA THR A 448 -31.79 -8.31 14.86
C THR A 448 -30.51 -9.06 14.49
N GLN A 449 -29.37 -8.64 15.03
CA GLN A 449 -28.09 -9.28 14.74
C GLN A 449 -27.97 -10.66 15.41
N GLU A 450 -28.50 -10.82 16.62
CA GLU A 450 -28.34 -12.01 17.45
C GLU A 450 -29.68 -12.70 17.74
N LYS A 451 -29.61 -14.00 18.05
CA LYS A 451 -30.74 -14.74 18.61
C LYS A 451 -31.00 -14.21 20.02
N MET A 452 -32.04 -13.41 20.16
CA MET A 452 -32.41 -12.79 21.43
C MET A 452 -33.16 -13.78 22.32
N LEU A 453 -32.83 -13.82 23.61
CA LEU A 453 -33.70 -14.42 24.62
C LEU A 453 -34.81 -13.43 24.99
N GLY A 454 -36.05 -13.92 25.04
CA GLY A 454 -37.23 -13.12 25.39
C GLY A 454 -38.03 -12.65 24.17
N SER A 455 -39.11 -11.90 24.45
CA SER A 455 -39.91 -11.24 23.42
C SER A 455 -39.99 -9.74 23.71
N PHE A 456 -39.92 -8.92 22.66
CA PHE A 456 -40.08 -7.48 22.76
C PHE A 456 -40.71 -6.93 21.49
N ALA A 457 -41.54 -5.89 21.65
CA ALA A 457 -42.20 -5.23 20.53
C ALA A 457 -41.42 -3.98 20.13
N VAL A 458 -41.20 -3.80 18.83
CA VAL A 458 -40.58 -2.59 18.27
C VAL A 458 -41.56 -1.93 17.33
N ASP A 459 -41.86 -0.66 17.61
CA ASP A 459 -42.44 0.24 16.63
C ASP A 459 -41.33 0.77 15.74
N TYR A 460 -41.46 0.61 14.43
CA TYR A 460 -40.49 1.08 13.45
C TYR A 460 -41.17 1.92 12.38
N GLU A 461 -40.48 2.96 11.95
CA GLU A 461 -40.90 3.86 10.88
C GLU A 461 -39.73 4.11 9.94
N PHE A 462 -39.91 3.83 8.66
CA PHE A 462 -38.98 4.15 7.60
C PHE A 462 -39.45 5.39 6.85
N GLY A 463 -38.54 6.33 6.67
CA GLY A 463 -38.74 7.54 5.90
C GLY A 463 -37.60 7.78 4.92
N ALA A 464 -37.86 8.65 3.95
CA ALA A 464 -36.88 9.06 2.95
C ALA A 464 -37.07 10.51 2.56
N ARG A 465 -36.01 11.14 2.07
CA ARG A 465 -36.02 12.53 1.60
C ARG A 465 -36.13 12.59 0.07
N SER A 466 -36.96 13.51 -0.44
CA SER A 466 -37.15 13.74 -1.89
C SER A 466 -36.63 15.08 -2.38
N LYS A 467 -36.29 16.02 -1.49
CA LYS A 467 -35.66 17.29 -1.86
C LYS A 467 -34.59 17.71 -0.84
N PRO A 468 -33.55 18.47 -1.24
CA PRO A 468 -32.42 18.81 -0.37
C PRO A 468 -32.80 19.43 0.98
N ASN A 469 -33.83 20.28 1.00
CA ASN A 469 -34.23 21.08 2.16
C ASN A 469 -35.54 20.61 2.81
N GLU A 470 -36.06 19.43 2.44
CA GLU A 470 -37.30 18.88 3.02
C GLU A 470 -36.99 17.92 4.18
N GLU A 471 -37.92 17.84 5.13
CA GLU A 471 -37.89 16.84 6.20
C GLU A 471 -38.07 15.42 5.61
N TYR A 472 -37.61 14.41 6.38
CA TYR A 472 -37.83 13.01 6.02
C TYR A 472 -39.32 12.68 6.03
N VAL A 473 -39.85 12.25 4.88
CA VAL A 473 -41.25 11.85 4.74
C VAL A 473 -41.40 10.39 5.12
N SER A 474 -42.35 10.09 6.01
CA SER A 474 -42.73 8.72 6.39
C SER A 474 -43.18 7.94 5.16
N LYS A 475 -42.57 6.77 4.92
CA LYS A 475 -42.88 5.88 3.80
C LYS A 475 -43.54 4.59 4.26
N TYR A 476 -43.10 4.05 5.39
CA TYR A 476 -43.64 2.81 5.93
C TYR A 476 -43.53 2.81 7.44
N LYS A 477 -44.57 2.32 8.12
CA LYS A 477 -44.57 2.15 9.58
C LYS A 477 -45.16 0.81 9.95
N GLY A 478 -44.68 0.23 11.03
CA GLY A 478 -45.21 -1.02 11.54
C GLY A 478 -44.80 -1.25 12.99
N THR A 479 -45.46 -2.23 13.59
CA THR A 479 -45.07 -2.80 14.87
C THR A 479 -44.70 -4.25 14.62
N TYR A 480 -43.60 -4.70 15.22
CA TYR A 480 -43.19 -6.08 15.13
C TYR A 480 -42.74 -6.63 16.47
N ASP A 481 -43.27 -7.80 16.80
CA ASP A 481 -42.91 -8.55 17.99
C ASP A 481 -41.77 -9.51 17.64
N PHE A 482 -40.57 -9.20 18.13
CA PHE A 482 -39.43 -10.10 18.02
C PHE A 482 -39.59 -11.19 19.09
N ILE A 483 -40.04 -12.39 18.68
CA ILE A 483 -40.33 -13.51 19.57
C ILE A 483 -39.27 -14.61 19.40
N GLY A 484 -38.48 -14.85 20.46
CA GLY A 484 -37.63 -16.03 20.59
C GLY A 484 -36.37 -16.07 19.68
N ALA A 485 -35.79 -17.27 19.55
CA ALA A 485 -34.47 -17.49 18.95
C ALA A 485 -34.42 -17.49 17.41
N ARG A 486 -35.44 -16.95 16.72
CA ARG A 486 -35.47 -16.86 15.25
C ARG A 486 -35.08 -15.44 14.81
N SER A 487 -34.02 -15.35 14.00
CA SER A 487 -33.67 -14.12 13.28
C SER A 487 -34.73 -13.89 12.21
N ASN A 488 -35.64 -12.95 12.47
CA ASN A 488 -36.64 -12.52 11.51
C ASN A 488 -36.34 -11.08 11.09
N ALA A 489 -36.35 -10.83 9.78
CA ALA A 489 -36.30 -9.49 9.23
C ALA A 489 -37.73 -9.00 8.99
N VAL A 490 -38.00 -7.76 9.37
CA VAL A 490 -39.29 -7.09 9.17
C VAL A 490 -39.09 -5.82 8.37
N GLY A 491 -39.97 -5.50 7.43
CA GLY A 491 -39.85 -4.24 6.72
C GLY A 491 -40.78 -4.09 5.53
N CYS A 492 -40.39 -3.21 4.62
CA CYS A 492 -41.18 -2.86 3.45
C CYS A 492 -40.53 -3.44 2.19
N LYS A 493 -41.31 -4.18 1.39
CA LYS A 493 -40.82 -4.74 0.12
C LYS A 493 -40.64 -3.68 -0.97
N ASN A 494 -41.47 -2.65 -0.97
CA ASN A 494 -41.43 -1.54 -1.93
C ASN A 494 -41.56 -0.21 -1.18
N LEU A 495 -40.44 0.29 -0.66
CA LEU A 495 -40.41 1.47 0.22
C LEU A 495 -40.91 2.73 -0.49
N PHE A 496 -40.63 2.88 -1.77
CA PHE A 496 -40.95 4.09 -2.54
C PHE A 496 -42.24 4.00 -3.34
N GLY A 497 -42.86 2.82 -3.42
CA GLY A 497 -44.07 2.59 -4.21
C GLY A 497 -43.86 2.66 -5.72
N ILE A 498 -42.62 2.58 -6.21
CA ILE A 498 -42.27 2.71 -7.63
C ILE A 498 -41.39 1.54 -8.10
N PRO A 499 -41.42 1.18 -9.40
CA PRO A 499 -40.51 0.18 -9.95
C PRO A 499 -39.04 0.59 -9.87
N TRP A 500 -38.14 -0.39 -9.84
CA TRP A 500 -36.70 -0.19 -9.71
C TRP A 500 -36.11 0.72 -10.81
N ASN A 501 -36.57 0.54 -12.05
CA ASN A 501 -36.08 1.34 -13.18
C ASN A 501 -36.43 2.83 -13.00
N SER A 502 -37.62 3.14 -12.48
CA SER A 502 -38.02 4.51 -12.14
C SER A 502 -37.27 5.03 -10.92
N PHE A 503 -37.01 4.17 -9.92
CA PHE A 503 -36.23 4.55 -8.74
C PHE A 503 -34.80 4.94 -9.11
N ILE A 504 -34.13 4.17 -9.97
CA ILE A 504 -32.71 4.37 -10.30
C ILE A 504 -32.46 5.32 -11.49
N ALA A 505 -33.52 5.74 -12.19
CA ALA A 505 -33.45 6.68 -13.30
C ALA A 505 -32.86 8.03 -12.87
N GLU A 506 -32.14 8.71 -13.78
CA GLU A 506 -31.51 10.01 -13.51
C GLU A 506 -32.52 11.05 -12.98
N GLU A 507 -33.75 11.02 -13.49
CA GLU A 507 -34.86 11.91 -13.08
C GLU A 507 -35.53 11.53 -11.75
N SER A 508 -35.06 10.49 -11.06
CA SER A 508 -35.63 10.07 -9.78
C SER A 508 -35.45 11.13 -8.71
N VAL A 509 -36.58 11.62 -8.19
CA VAL A 509 -36.64 12.62 -7.10
C VAL A 509 -36.02 12.15 -5.79
N TYR A 510 -35.77 10.86 -5.62
CA TYR A 510 -35.22 10.32 -4.37
C TYR A 510 -33.69 10.40 -4.29
N PHE A 511 -33.02 10.75 -5.39
CA PHE A 511 -31.58 10.93 -5.42
C PHE A 511 -31.22 12.42 -5.40
N ILE A 512 -30.79 12.89 -4.24
CA ILE A 512 -30.33 14.26 -4.02
C ILE A 512 -28.81 14.26 -4.19
N ASN A 513 -28.30 14.96 -5.22
CA ASN A 513 -26.87 14.94 -5.58
C ASN A 513 -26.31 13.50 -5.74
N GLY A 514 -27.12 12.59 -6.31
CA GLY A 514 -26.74 11.20 -6.52
C GLY A 514 -26.84 10.30 -5.27
N VAL A 515 -27.39 10.80 -4.15
CA VAL A 515 -27.53 10.05 -2.89
C VAL A 515 -29.00 9.94 -2.49
N VAL A 516 -29.45 8.73 -2.12
CA VAL A 516 -30.73 8.54 -1.44
C VAL A 516 -30.53 8.58 0.06
N HIS A 517 -31.32 9.42 0.73
CA HIS A 517 -31.25 9.63 2.18
C HIS A 517 -32.42 8.94 2.86
N LEU A 518 -32.12 7.96 3.71
CA LEU A 518 -33.08 7.14 4.45
C LEU A 518 -33.02 7.44 5.95
N ARG A 519 -34.16 7.29 6.61
CA ARG A 519 -34.32 7.40 8.07
C ARG A 519 -35.09 6.18 8.57
N ALA A 520 -34.61 5.53 9.62
CA ALA A 520 -35.39 4.58 10.40
C ALA A 520 -35.53 5.08 11.83
N GLN A 521 -36.75 5.24 12.31
CA GLN A 521 -37.05 5.53 13.70
C GLN A 521 -37.56 4.27 14.38
N LEU A 522 -36.95 3.90 15.49
CA LEU A 522 -37.28 2.68 16.24
C LEU A 522 -37.60 3.01 17.68
N THR A 523 -38.66 2.43 18.22
CA THR A 523 -39.06 2.56 19.62
C THR A 523 -39.38 1.19 20.20
N ILE A 524 -38.68 0.79 21.26
CA ILE A 524 -39.03 -0.41 22.01
C ILE A 524 -40.23 -0.10 22.89
N ARG A 525 -41.31 -0.87 22.74
CA ARG A 525 -42.43 -0.81 23.69
C ARG A 525 -42.01 -1.49 24.98
N GLN A 526 -42.09 -0.77 26.09
CA GLN A 526 -41.97 -1.38 27.40
C GLN A 526 -43.18 -2.29 27.62
N SER A 527 -42.97 -3.53 28.07
CA SER A 527 -44.10 -4.32 28.57
C SER A 527 -44.65 -3.58 29.78
N LYS A 528 -45.95 -3.31 29.78
CA LYS A 528 -46.65 -2.79 30.95
C LYS A 528 -46.57 -3.76 32.11
#